data_AF-A0AAE0RHJ6-F1
#
_entry.id   AF-A0AAE0RHJ6-F1
#
_cell.length_a   1.000
_cell.length_b   1.000
_cell.length_c   1.000
_cell.angle_alpha   90.00
_cell.angle_beta   90.00
_cell.angle_gamma   90.00
#
_symmetry.space_group_name_H-M   'P 1'
#
loop_
_entity.id
_entity.type
_entity.pdbx_description
1 polymer ?
#
loop_
_entity_poly.entity_id
_entity_poly.type
_entity_poly.pdbx_seq_one_letter_code
_entity_poly.pdbx_strand_id
1 'polypeptide(L)'
;MMDQLSEEVRQESPWTMMFADDIVICSESREQVEENLERWRFALERRGMKVSCSKTKYMCVNEREGSGTVRLQGEEVKKVQEFKYLGSTVQSNGACGKEVKKRVQAGWNGWRKVSGVLCDRKISARIKGKVYKTVVRPAMLYGLETLRKRQESELEVAELKMLRFSLGVTRLDRIRNEYIRGTAHVGRLGDKVREARLRWFGHVQRRERQDL
;
A
#
# COMPACT_ATOMS: atom_id res chain seq x y z
N MET A 1 -8.71 -18.62 -14.82
CA MET A 1 -9.64 -17.99 -15.79
C MET A 1 -9.03 -16.71 -16.35
N MET A 2 -8.74 -15.68 -15.53
CA MET A 2 -8.03 -14.46 -16.00
C MET A 2 -6.66 -14.73 -16.63
N ASP A 3 -5.87 -15.69 -16.13
CA ASP A 3 -4.57 -15.99 -16.71
C ASP A 3 -4.65 -16.40 -18.20
N GLN A 4 -5.49 -17.38 -18.56
CA GLN A 4 -5.76 -17.79 -19.95
C GLN A 4 -6.44 -16.71 -20.81
N LEU A 5 -7.14 -15.75 -20.19
CA LEU A 5 -7.80 -14.63 -20.89
C LEU A 5 -6.80 -13.53 -21.28
N SER A 6 -5.66 -13.49 -20.59
CA SER A 6 -4.67 -12.42 -20.66
C SER A 6 -3.39 -12.74 -21.41
N GLU A 7 -3.10 -14.01 -21.72
CA GLU A 7 -1.82 -14.43 -22.33
C GLU A 7 -1.47 -13.67 -23.62
N GLU A 8 -2.47 -13.27 -24.41
CA GLU A 8 -2.28 -12.55 -25.68
C GLU A 8 -1.84 -11.08 -25.50
N VAL A 9 -2.10 -10.45 -24.35
CA VAL A 9 -1.89 -9.00 -24.15
C VAL A 9 -1.04 -8.68 -22.90
N ARG A 10 -0.85 -9.67 -22.03
CA ARG A 10 -0.10 -9.51 -20.78
C ARG A 10 1.39 -9.37 -21.06
N GLN A 11 1.94 -8.26 -20.62
CA GLN A 11 3.38 -8.07 -20.53
C GLN A 11 3.89 -8.43 -19.14
N GLU A 12 5.19 -8.71 -19.01
CA GLU A 12 5.79 -8.95 -17.71
C GLU A 12 5.65 -7.74 -16.78
N SER A 13 5.59 -8.00 -15.48
CA SER A 13 5.62 -6.93 -14.47
C SER A 13 6.90 -6.10 -14.64
N PRO A 14 6.82 -4.75 -14.66
CA PRO A 14 5.72 -3.91 -14.15
C PRO A 14 4.73 -3.40 -15.21
N TRP A 15 4.82 -3.85 -16.45
CA TRP A 15 4.07 -3.30 -17.59
C TRP A 15 2.59 -3.67 -17.57
N THR A 16 2.26 -4.88 -17.10
CA THR A 16 0.88 -5.29 -16.82
C THR A 16 0.80 -5.92 -15.43
N MET A 17 -0.07 -5.37 -14.58
CA MET A 17 -0.39 -5.93 -13.28
C MET A 17 -1.89 -6.20 -13.21
N MET A 18 -2.27 -7.40 -12.78
CA MET A 18 -3.67 -7.79 -12.69
C MET A 18 -3.95 -8.49 -11.37
N PHE A 19 -5.13 -8.22 -10.82
CA PHE A 19 -5.65 -8.93 -9.67
C PHE A 19 -7.18 -8.92 -9.72
N ALA A 20 -7.79 -10.10 -9.83
CA ALA A 20 -9.23 -10.24 -10.06
C ALA A 20 -9.69 -9.39 -11.26
N ASP A 21 -10.54 -8.38 -11.02
CA ASP A 21 -11.06 -7.43 -12.01
C ASP A 21 -10.23 -6.13 -12.14
N ASP A 22 -9.27 -5.89 -11.24
CA ASP A 22 -8.39 -4.72 -11.29
C ASP A 22 -7.20 -4.98 -12.23
N ILE A 23 -7.09 -4.20 -13.31
CA ILE A 23 -6.00 -4.24 -14.29
C ILE A 23 -5.27 -2.89 -14.28
N VAL A 24 -3.95 -2.93 -14.20
CA VAL A 24 -3.07 -1.76 -14.34
C VAL A 24 -2.11 -2.00 -15.50
N ILE A 25 -2.09 -1.04 -16.42
CA ILE A 25 -1.23 -1.03 -17.59
C ILE A 25 -0.27 0.15 -17.44
N CYS A 26 1.02 -0.13 -17.60
CA CYS A 26 2.09 0.87 -17.56
C CYS A 26 2.76 0.89 -18.93
N SER A 27 3.13 2.07 -19.42
CA SER A 27 3.93 2.23 -20.63
C SER A 27 4.76 3.53 -20.53
N GLU A 28 5.76 3.67 -21.39
CA GLU A 28 6.67 4.82 -21.35
C GLU A 28 6.11 6.04 -22.08
N SER A 29 5.18 5.83 -23.02
CA SER A 29 4.49 6.90 -23.74
C SER A 29 2.98 6.81 -23.58
N ARG A 30 2.29 7.94 -23.79
CA ARG A 30 0.82 8.00 -23.69
C ARG A 30 0.15 7.25 -24.84
N GLU A 31 0.74 7.32 -26.03
CA GLU A 31 0.28 6.64 -27.24
C GLU A 31 0.32 5.12 -27.02
N GLN A 32 1.38 4.61 -26.39
CA GLN A 32 1.45 3.20 -26.00
C GLN A 32 0.39 2.82 -24.96
N VAL A 33 0.07 3.71 -24.01
CA VAL A 33 -1.01 3.46 -23.04
C VAL A 33 -2.36 3.37 -23.74
N GLU A 34 -2.66 4.29 -24.67
CA GLU A 34 -3.90 4.24 -25.48
C GLU A 34 -3.99 2.97 -26.31
N GLU A 35 -2.91 2.61 -27.02
CA GLU A 35 -2.87 1.39 -27.83
C GLU A 35 -3.05 0.14 -26.97
N ASN A 36 -2.36 0.06 -25.83
CA ASN A 36 -2.50 -1.07 -24.92
C ASN A 36 -3.89 -1.13 -24.30
N LEU A 37 -4.49 0.01 -23.94
CA LEU A 37 -5.86 0.06 -23.42
C LEU A 37 -6.87 -0.49 -24.44
N GLU A 38 -6.74 -0.11 -25.72
CA GLU A 38 -7.61 -0.64 -26.78
C GLU A 38 -7.38 -2.14 -27.00
N ARG A 39 -6.11 -2.59 -27.06
CA ARG A 39 -5.79 -4.03 -27.16
C ARG A 39 -6.43 -4.83 -26.02
N TRP A 40 -6.33 -4.33 -24.79
CA TRP A 40 -6.98 -4.92 -23.62
C TRP A 40 -8.50 -4.93 -23.73
N ARG A 41 -9.09 -3.83 -24.18
CA ARG A 41 -10.53 -3.72 -24.41
C ARG A 41 -11.01 -4.79 -25.38
N PHE A 42 -10.38 -4.91 -26.55
CA PHE A 42 -10.74 -5.91 -27.56
C PHE A 42 -10.60 -7.34 -27.04
N ALA A 43 -9.51 -7.64 -26.31
CA ALA A 43 -9.30 -8.97 -25.73
C ALA A 43 -10.38 -9.33 -24.70
N LEU A 44 -10.73 -8.38 -23.82
CA LEU A 44 -11.77 -8.57 -22.81
C LEU A 44 -13.17 -8.72 -23.45
N GLU A 45 -13.49 -7.89 -24.44
CA GLU A 45 -14.78 -7.91 -25.15
C GLU A 45 -14.98 -9.21 -25.94
N ARG A 46 -13.93 -9.72 -26.61
CA ARG A 46 -13.97 -11.03 -27.29
C ARG A 46 -14.32 -12.18 -26.34
N ARG A 47 -14.06 -12.01 -25.06
CA ARG A 47 -14.30 -13.01 -24.01
C ARG A 47 -15.53 -12.67 -23.15
N GLY A 48 -16.38 -11.74 -23.62
CA GLY A 48 -17.67 -11.39 -23.00
C GLY A 48 -17.59 -10.41 -21.83
N MET A 49 -16.44 -9.79 -21.59
CA MET A 49 -16.26 -8.78 -20.53
C MET A 49 -16.33 -7.37 -21.11
N LYS A 50 -16.89 -6.42 -20.35
CA LYS A 50 -17.01 -5.01 -20.77
C LYS A 50 -16.11 -4.11 -19.94
N VAL A 51 -15.28 -3.31 -20.59
CA VAL A 51 -14.46 -2.28 -19.93
C VAL A 51 -15.32 -1.06 -19.64
N SER A 52 -15.21 -0.54 -18.41
CA SER A 52 -15.96 0.65 -17.97
C SER A 52 -15.11 1.92 -18.12
N CYS A 53 -15.34 2.70 -19.17
CA CYS A 53 -14.62 3.97 -19.40
C CYS A 53 -14.69 4.93 -18.21
N SER A 54 -15.84 5.00 -17.53
CA SER A 54 -16.04 5.88 -16.37
C SER A 54 -15.24 5.47 -15.12
N LYS A 55 -14.91 4.18 -14.98
CA LYS A 55 -14.07 3.68 -13.88
C LYS A 55 -12.58 3.72 -14.25
N THR A 56 -12.25 3.62 -15.54
CA THR A 56 -10.88 3.73 -16.05
C THR A 56 -10.34 5.13 -15.79
N LYS A 57 -9.11 5.19 -15.27
CA LYS A 57 -8.39 6.43 -14.97
C LYS A 57 -6.96 6.26 -15.43
N TYR A 58 -6.32 7.35 -15.84
CA TYR A 58 -4.90 7.34 -16.17
C TYR A 58 -4.13 8.33 -15.30
N MET A 59 -2.85 8.04 -15.07
CA MET A 59 -1.95 8.88 -14.29
C MET A 59 -0.59 8.92 -14.99
N CYS A 60 -0.01 10.12 -15.10
CA CYS A 60 1.35 10.31 -15.61
C CYS A 60 2.28 10.54 -14.42
N VAL A 61 3.38 9.79 -14.34
CA VAL A 61 4.36 9.93 -13.27
C VAL A 61 5.50 10.83 -13.75
N ASN A 62 5.90 11.81 -12.93
CA ASN A 62 6.99 12.77 -13.22
C ASN A 62 6.83 13.62 -14.49
N GLU A 63 5.60 13.88 -14.91
CA GLU A 63 5.33 14.69 -16.09
C GLU A 63 5.53 16.20 -15.82
N ARG A 64 6.33 16.86 -16.68
CA ARG A 64 6.65 18.30 -16.57
C ARG A 64 5.69 19.18 -17.37
N GLU A 65 5.09 18.66 -18.45
CA GLU A 65 4.24 19.42 -19.37
C GLU A 65 2.93 18.66 -19.66
N GLY A 66 1.81 19.30 -19.32
CA GLY A 66 0.48 18.70 -19.28
C GLY A 66 -0.29 18.74 -20.61
N SER A 67 0.38 18.58 -21.75
CA SER A 67 -0.28 18.67 -23.06
C SER A 67 -0.59 17.29 -23.61
N GLY A 68 -1.74 16.70 -23.24
CA GLY A 68 -2.30 15.53 -23.93
C GLY A 68 -3.22 14.66 -23.06
N THR A 69 -4.20 14.09 -23.73
CA THR A 69 -5.28 13.28 -23.15
C THR A 69 -5.13 11.84 -23.59
N VAL A 70 -5.60 10.90 -22.76
CA VAL A 70 -5.66 9.47 -23.10
C VAL A 70 -7.10 9.15 -23.41
N ARG A 71 -7.36 8.49 -24.54
CA ARG A 71 -8.71 8.10 -24.99
C ARG A 71 -8.91 6.59 -24.90
N LEU A 72 -10.13 6.19 -24.59
CA LEU A 72 -10.60 4.81 -24.62
C LEU A 72 -12.00 4.81 -25.24
N GLN A 73 -12.22 4.04 -26.31
CA GLN A 73 -13.45 4.06 -27.11
C GLN A 73 -13.77 5.45 -27.68
N GLY A 74 -12.73 6.27 -27.93
CA GLY A 74 -12.89 7.66 -28.37
C GLY A 74 -13.30 8.64 -27.27
N GLU A 75 -13.61 8.17 -26.05
CA GLU A 75 -13.90 9.01 -24.89
C GLU A 75 -12.62 9.36 -24.13
N GLU A 76 -12.53 10.58 -23.59
CA GLU A 76 -11.40 10.99 -22.76
C GLU A 76 -11.43 10.28 -21.40
N VAL A 77 -10.36 9.54 -21.10
CA VAL A 77 -10.16 8.89 -19.81
C VAL A 77 -9.80 9.95 -18.78
N LYS A 78 -10.35 9.83 -17.57
CA LYS A 78 -10.08 10.81 -16.51
C LYS A 78 -8.61 10.76 -16.06
N LYS A 79 -7.89 11.88 -16.20
CA LYS A 79 -6.56 12.09 -15.62
C LYS A 79 -6.64 12.24 -14.09
N VAL A 80 -5.79 11.53 -13.36
CA VAL A 80 -5.68 11.64 -11.90
C VAL A 80 -4.24 11.86 -11.43
N GLN A 81 -4.10 12.52 -10.29
CA GLN A 81 -2.81 12.74 -9.61
C GLN A 81 -2.51 11.64 -8.57
N GLU A 82 -3.51 10.82 -8.26
CA GLU A 82 -3.47 9.78 -7.24
C GLU A 82 -4.22 8.55 -7.77
N PHE A 83 -3.52 7.42 -7.81
CA PHE A 83 -4.06 6.15 -8.30
C PHE A 83 -4.08 5.13 -7.16
N LYS A 84 -5.21 4.46 -6.96
CA LYS A 84 -5.38 3.44 -5.92
C LYS A 84 -5.40 2.07 -6.58
N TYR A 85 -4.52 1.17 -6.15
CA TYR A 85 -4.46 -0.22 -6.60
C TYR A 85 -4.26 -1.13 -5.40
N LEU A 86 -5.14 -2.13 -5.21
CA LEU A 86 -5.10 -3.10 -4.11
C LEU A 86 -4.95 -2.48 -2.71
N GLY A 87 -5.59 -1.33 -2.52
CA GLY A 87 -5.56 -0.59 -1.26
C GLY A 87 -4.30 0.24 -1.02
N SER A 88 -3.32 0.21 -1.93
CA SER A 88 -2.14 1.06 -1.94
C SER A 88 -2.35 2.25 -2.87
N THR A 89 -1.81 3.40 -2.48
CA THR A 89 -1.98 4.64 -3.23
C THR A 89 -0.66 5.12 -3.81
N VAL A 90 -0.61 5.34 -5.12
CA VAL A 90 0.53 5.91 -5.84
C VAL A 90 0.22 7.34 -6.25
N GLN A 91 1.17 8.26 -6.02
CA GLN A 91 1.05 9.66 -6.43
C GLN A 91 1.91 9.92 -7.68
N SER A 92 1.45 10.82 -8.55
CA SER A 92 2.14 11.23 -9.79
C SER A 92 3.56 11.78 -9.57
N ASN A 93 3.83 12.39 -8.42
CA ASN A 93 5.16 12.91 -8.04
C ASN A 93 6.03 11.88 -7.31
N GLY A 94 5.60 10.61 -7.23
CA GLY A 94 6.28 9.56 -6.48
C GLY A 94 6.31 9.78 -4.96
N ALA A 95 5.57 10.76 -4.44
CA ALA A 95 5.47 10.97 -3.01
C ALA A 95 4.61 9.86 -2.38
N CYS A 96 5.04 9.42 -1.20
CA CYS A 96 4.40 8.34 -0.46
C CYS A 96 3.87 8.84 0.91
N GLY A 97 3.92 10.15 1.18
CA GLY A 97 3.48 10.73 2.46
C GLY A 97 1.99 10.55 2.72
N LYS A 98 1.14 10.59 1.69
CA LYS A 98 -0.30 10.31 1.84
C LYS A 98 -0.55 8.88 2.28
N GLU A 99 0.18 7.92 1.72
CA GLU A 99 0.07 6.50 2.07
C GLU A 99 0.44 6.28 3.55
N VAL A 100 1.54 6.88 4.01
CA VAL A 100 1.95 6.83 5.43
C VAL A 100 0.84 7.35 6.34
N LYS A 101 0.25 8.51 6.02
CA LYS A 101 -0.86 9.07 6.80
C LYS A 101 -2.07 8.12 6.83
N LYS A 102 -2.43 7.51 5.70
CA LYS A 102 -3.51 6.50 5.63
C LYS A 102 -3.21 5.31 6.55
N ARG A 103 -1.94 4.84 6.60
CA ARG A 103 -1.53 3.71 7.46
C ARG A 103 -1.50 4.07 8.95
N VAL A 104 -1.04 5.27 9.29
CA VAL A 104 -1.15 5.80 10.66
C VAL A 104 -2.62 5.85 11.08
N GLN A 105 -3.51 6.33 10.21
CA GLN A 105 -4.94 6.38 10.48
C GLN A 105 -5.54 4.98 10.65
N ALA A 106 -5.17 4.02 9.80
CA ALA A 106 -5.59 2.63 9.92
C ALA A 106 -5.14 2.02 11.26
N GLY A 107 -3.90 2.29 11.68
CA GLY A 107 -3.38 1.93 13.00
C GLY A 107 -4.22 2.51 14.14
N TRP A 108 -4.52 3.81 14.09
CA TRP A 108 -5.38 4.45 15.11
C TRP A 108 -6.79 3.90 15.13
N ASN A 109 -7.37 3.57 13.98
CA ASN A 109 -8.68 2.95 13.90
C ASN A 109 -8.67 1.56 14.53
N GLY A 110 -7.65 0.75 14.24
CA GLY A 110 -7.43 -0.53 14.91
C GLY A 110 -7.27 -0.37 16.42
N TRP A 111 -6.44 0.58 16.86
CA TRP A 111 -6.19 0.87 18.26
C TRP A 111 -7.48 1.27 19.00
N ARG A 112 -8.31 2.11 18.38
CA ARG A 112 -9.60 2.55 18.95
C ARG A 112 -10.57 1.39 19.14
N LYS A 113 -10.58 0.40 18.25
CA LYS A 113 -11.43 -0.80 18.39
C LYS A 113 -11.06 -1.65 19.61
N VAL A 114 -9.80 -1.62 20.01
CA VAL A 114 -9.28 -2.38 21.17
C VAL A 114 -8.93 -1.49 22.36
N SER A 115 -9.40 -0.24 22.38
CA SER A 115 -9.06 0.72 23.43
C SER A 115 -9.57 0.28 24.80
N GLY A 116 -10.68 -0.46 24.86
CA GLY A 116 -11.17 -1.04 26.13
C GLY A 116 -10.11 -1.90 26.82
N VAL A 117 -9.34 -2.69 26.06
CA VAL A 117 -8.25 -3.52 26.60
C VAL A 117 -6.97 -2.70 26.78
N LEU A 118 -6.64 -1.82 25.83
CA LEU A 118 -5.40 -1.06 25.86
C LEU A 118 -5.40 0.03 26.95
N CYS A 119 -6.55 0.59 27.31
CA CYS A 119 -6.69 1.63 28.32
C CYS A 119 -7.00 1.09 29.72
N ASP A 120 -7.38 -0.18 29.87
CA ASP A 120 -7.66 -0.76 31.18
C ASP A 120 -6.38 -0.89 32.02
N ARG A 121 -6.39 -0.30 33.23
CA ARG A 121 -5.26 -0.34 34.16
C ARG A 121 -5.04 -1.71 34.78
N LYS A 122 -6.05 -2.57 34.84
CA LYS A 122 -5.97 -3.94 35.38
C LYS A 122 -5.22 -4.88 34.44
N ILE A 123 -5.10 -4.52 33.17
CA ILE A 123 -4.48 -5.37 32.15
C ILE A 123 -2.97 -5.09 32.09
N SER A 124 -2.18 -6.15 32.20
CA SER A 124 -0.72 -6.05 32.18
C SER A 124 -0.19 -5.48 30.86
N ALA A 125 0.92 -4.75 30.93
CA ALA A 125 1.59 -4.17 29.77
C ALA A 125 1.92 -5.20 28.69
N ARG A 126 2.28 -6.43 29.09
CA ARG A 126 2.58 -7.54 28.18
C ARG A 126 1.36 -7.95 27.35
N ILE A 127 0.16 -8.00 27.93
CA ILE A 127 -1.08 -8.31 27.20
C ILE A 127 -1.41 -7.17 26.25
N LYS A 128 -1.31 -5.91 26.70
CA LYS A 128 -1.51 -4.73 25.84
C LYS A 128 -0.57 -4.74 24.63
N GLY A 129 0.69 -5.07 24.84
CA GLY A 129 1.64 -5.22 23.75
C GLY A 129 1.34 -6.38 22.80
N LYS A 130 0.80 -7.50 23.28
CA LYS A 130 0.28 -8.57 22.41
C LYS A 130 -0.87 -8.06 21.54
N VAL A 131 -1.86 -7.39 22.13
CA VAL A 131 -3.02 -6.83 21.41
C VAL A 131 -2.58 -5.79 20.37
N TYR A 132 -1.63 -4.92 20.72
CA TYR A 132 -1.04 -3.99 19.77
C TYR A 132 -0.39 -4.72 18.58
N LYS A 133 0.42 -5.75 18.84
CA LYS A 133 1.10 -6.54 17.80
C LYS A 133 0.13 -7.28 16.87
N THR A 134 -1.06 -7.66 17.36
CA THR A 134 -2.02 -8.44 16.58
C THR A 134 -3.00 -7.58 15.80
N VAL A 135 -3.45 -6.45 16.35
CA VAL A 135 -4.50 -5.63 15.71
C VAL A 135 -3.96 -4.38 15.05
N VAL A 136 -3.06 -3.67 15.75
CA VAL A 136 -2.64 -2.32 15.35
C VAL A 136 -1.46 -2.39 14.38
N ARG A 137 -0.44 -3.17 14.74
CA ARG A 137 0.80 -3.27 13.96
C ARG A 137 0.58 -3.77 12.53
N PRO A 138 -0.22 -4.83 12.26
CA PRO A 138 -0.44 -5.27 10.88
C PRO A 138 -1.13 -4.21 10.02
N ALA A 139 -2.09 -3.47 10.59
CA ALA A 139 -2.77 -2.38 9.89
C ALA A 139 -1.82 -1.23 9.52
N MET A 140 -0.84 -0.95 10.39
CA MET A 140 0.21 0.03 10.11
C MET A 140 1.22 -0.47 9.08
N LEU A 141 1.60 -1.75 9.14
CA LEU A 141 2.66 -2.34 8.29
C LEU A 141 2.20 -2.74 6.89
N TYR A 142 0.90 -2.79 6.61
CA TYR A 142 0.39 -3.15 5.30
C TYR A 142 0.93 -2.22 4.20
N GLY A 143 1.46 -2.80 3.13
CA GLY A 143 1.91 -2.05 1.94
C GLY A 143 3.12 -1.16 2.20
N LEU A 144 3.87 -1.42 3.27
CA LEU A 144 5.04 -0.62 3.65
C LEU A 144 6.36 -1.16 3.09
N GLU A 145 6.34 -2.28 2.39
CA GLU A 145 7.50 -2.89 1.75
C GLU A 145 8.18 -1.90 0.78
N THR A 146 7.41 -0.96 0.23
CA THR A 146 7.84 0.04 -0.77
C THR A 146 8.15 1.42 -0.19
N LEU A 147 8.04 1.64 1.13
CA LEU A 147 8.31 2.96 1.74
C LEU A 147 9.80 3.32 1.79
N ARG A 148 10.10 4.61 1.95
CA ARG A 148 11.45 5.17 2.17
C ARG A 148 11.76 5.33 3.67
N LYS A 149 13.05 5.34 4.04
CA LYS A 149 13.50 5.53 5.44
C LYS A 149 12.90 6.74 6.16
N ARG A 150 12.75 7.88 5.47
CA ARG A 150 12.16 9.11 6.05
C ARG A 150 10.75 8.89 6.61
N GLN A 151 10.02 7.94 6.06
CA GLN A 151 8.62 7.68 6.40
C GLN A 151 8.48 6.71 7.57
N GLU A 152 9.51 5.90 7.83
CA GLU A 152 9.55 5.00 8.96
C GLU A 152 9.50 5.78 10.28
N SER A 153 10.11 6.96 10.35
CA SER A 153 10.11 7.80 11.55
C SER A 153 8.70 8.29 11.92
N GLU A 154 7.87 8.68 10.95
CA GLU A 154 6.49 9.10 11.20
C GLU A 154 5.65 7.97 11.81
N LEU A 155 5.85 6.74 11.32
CA LEU A 155 5.17 5.56 11.84
C LEU A 155 5.69 5.18 13.23
N GLU A 156 7.00 5.31 13.49
CA GLU A 156 7.57 5.08 14.81
C GLU A 156 7.03 6.06 15.85
N VAL A 157 6.85 7.34 15.47
CA VAL A 157 6.22 8.35 16.32
C VAL A 157 4.78 7.96 16.65
N ALA A 158 4.01 7.51 15.66
CA ALA A 158 2.63 7.05 15.85
C ALA A 158 2.56 5.82 16.77
N GLU A 159 3.40 4.80 16.53
CA GLU A 159 3.52 3.61 17.39
C GLU A 159 3.81 4.00 18.84
N LEU A 160 4.82 4.83 19.04
CA LEU A 160 5.25 5.24 20.38
C LEU A 160 4.16 6.04 21.10
N LYS A 161 3.37 6.83 20.38
CA LYS A 161 2.22 7.54 20.95
C LYS A 161 1.13 6.56 21.39
N MET A 162 0.80 5.56 20.58
CA MET A 162 -0.17 4.51 20.92
C MET A 162 0.26 3.66 22.12
N LEU A 163 1.54 3.27 22.17
CA LEU A 163 2.10 2.49 23.28
C LEU A 163 2.11 3.29 24.59
N ARG A 164 2.56 4.55 24.53
CA ARG A 164 2.51 5.48 25.68
C ARG A 164 1.11 5.60 26.25
N PHE A 165 0.13 5.84 25.38
CA PHE A 165 -1.26 5.95 25.78
C PHE A 165 -1.76 4.66 26.47
N SER A 166 -1.43 3.50 25.91
CA SER A 166 -1.82 2.21 26.50
C SER A 166 -1.20 1.95 27.87
N LEU A 167 -0.01 2.51 28.13
CA LEU A 167 0.71 2.37 29.38
C LEU A 167 0.44 3.51 30.38
N GLY A 168 -0.39 4.49 30.00
CA GLY A 168 -0.66 5.68 30.83
C GLY A 168 0.55 6.59 31.02
N VAL A 169 1.53 6.53 30.11
CA VAL A 169 2.77 7.31 30.16
C VAL A 169 2.65 8.52 29.26
N THR A 170 3.03 9.67 29.76
CA THR A 170 3.06 10.96 29.06
C THR A 170 4.49 11.31 28.61
N ARG A 171 4.64 12.42 27.90
CA ARG A 171 5.98 12.94 27.56
C ARG A 171 6.68 13.57 28.77
N LEU A 172 5.93 13.99 29.79
CA LEU A 172 6.46 14.64 31.00
C LEU A 172 7.22 13.66 31.90
N ASP A 173 6.87 12.38 31.83
CA ASP A 173 7.52 11.31 32.60
C ASP A 173 8.98 11.05 32.14
N ARG A 174 9.40 11.64 31.00
CA ARG A 174 10.76 11.54 30.44
C ARG A 174 11.29 10.10 30.30
N ILE A 175 10.38 9.13 30.18
CA ILE A 175 10.73 7.71 29.99
C ILE A 175 11.27 7.48 28.57
N ARG A 176 12.42 6.79 28.51
CA ARG A 176 13.07 6.42 27.24
C ARG A 176 12.18 5.52 26.39
N ASN A 177 12.23 5.70 25.07
CA ASN A 177 11.41 4.94 24.11
C ASN A 177 11.68 3.42 24.18
N GLU A 178 12.93 3.04 24.45
CA GLU A 178 13.37 1.65 24.62
C GLU A 178 12.65 0.98 25.78
N TYR A 179 12.48 1.70 26.90
CA TYR A 179 11.81 1.16 28.07
C TYR A 179 10.33 0.93 27.81
N ILE A 180 9.64 1.90 27.18
CA ILE A 180 8.21 1.79 26.81
C ILE A 180 7.97 0.55 25.93
N ARG A 181 8.83 0.35 24.93
CA ARG A 181 8.78 -0.83 24.05
C ARG A 181 9.10 -2.12 24.81
N GLY A 182 10.09 -2.09 25.69
CA GLY A 182 10.47 -3.21 26.55
C GLY A 182 9.34 -3.66 27.48
N THR A 183 8.71 -2.72 28.18
CA THR A 183 7.55 -2.96 29.06
C THR A 183 6.38 -3.60 28.33
N ALA A 184 6.12 -3.19 27.09
CA ALA A 184 5.09 -3.79 26.25
C ALA A 184 5.54 -5.08 25.52
N HIS A 185 6.82 -5.46 25.57
CA HIS A 185 7.41 -6.53 24.75
C HIS A 185 7.13 -6.35 23.24
N VAL A 186 7.35 -5.13 22.76
CA VAL A 186 7.12 -4.71 21.39
C VAL A 186 8.46 -4.29 20.77
N GLY A 187 8.98 -5.08 19.81
CA GLY A 187 10.20 -4.72 19.06
C GLY A 187 10.01 -3.43 18.24
N ARG A 188 11.09 -2.82 17.75
CA ARG A 188 11.00 -1.57 16.97
C ARG A 188 10.22 -1.78 15.67
N LEU A 189 9.46 -0.77 15.27
CA LEU A 189 8.72 -0.83 14.01
C LEU A 189 9.66 -0.93 12.80
N GLY A 190 10.75 -0.17 12.78
CA GLY A 190 11.73 -0.22 11.68
C GLY A 190 12.30 -1.62 11.43
N ASP A 191 12.54 -2.40 12.49
CA ASP A 191 12.99 -3.79 12.37
C ASP A 191 11.91 -4.66 11.70
N LYS A 192 10.64 -4.43 12.03
CA LYS A 192 9.51 -5.13 11.41
C LYS A 192 9.26 -4.73 9.96
N VAL A 193 9.49 -3.46 9.61
CA VAL A 193 9.49 -3.02 8.21
C VAL A 193 10.60 -3.72 7.44
N ARG A 194 11.80 -3.82 8.01
CA ARG A 194 12.93 -4.55 7.38
C ARG A 194 12.62 -6.04 7.19
N GLU A 195 12.08 -6.69 8.21
CA GLU A 195 11.62 -8.09 8.10
C GLU A 195 10.57 -8.26 6.99
N ALA A 196 9.61 -7.34 6.88
CA ALA A 196 8.60 -7.38 5.83
C ALA A 196 9.22 -7.23 4.43
N ARG A 197 10.18 -6.30 4.25
CA ARG A 197 10.92 -6.14 3.00
C ARG A 197 11.72 -7.40 2.63
N LEU A 198 12.39 -8.01 3.59
CA LEU A 198 13.15 -9.26 3.34
C LEU A 198 12.22 -10.43 3.00
N ARG A 199 11.07 -10.53 3.67
CA ARG A 199 10.05 -11.53 3.35
C ARG A 199 9.51 -11.34 1.93
N TRP A 200 9.23 -10.10 1.55
CA TRP A 200 8.80 -9.73 0.20
C TRP A 200 9.88 -10.07 -0.83
N PHE A 201 11.13 -9.67 -0.59
CA PHE A 201 12.25 -10.01 -1.47
C PHE A 201 12.39 -11.52 -1.64
N GLY A 202 12.30 -12.30 -0.57
CA GLY A 202 12.32 -13.75 -0.65
C GLY A 202 11.14 -14.33 -1.43
N HIS A 203 9.96 -13.71 -1.36
CA HIS A 203 8.81 -14.09 -2.20
C HIS A 203 9.09 -13.82 -3.68
N VAL A 204 9.67 -12.66 -4.02
CA VAL A 204 10.10 -12.33 -5.38
C VAL A 204 11.16 -13.30 -5.89
N GLN A 205 12.14 -13.68 -5.07
CA GLN A 205 13.18 -14.64 -5.47
C GLN A 205 12.65 -16.07 -5.68
N ARG A 206 11.64 -16.48 -4.91
CA ARG A 206 10.99 -17.80 -5.07
C ARG A 206 10.01 -17.84 -6.23
N ARG A 207 9.62 -16.69 -6.78
CA ARG A 207 8.91 -16.65 -8.04
C ARG A 207 9.92 -17.09 -9.10
N GLU A 208 9.83 -18.34 -9.51
CA GLU A 208 10.60 -18.88 -10.63
C GLU A 208 10.48 -17.90 -11.81
N ARG A 209 11.58 -17.72 -12.55
CA ARG A 209 11.51 -17.23 -13.93
C ARG A 209 10.80 -18.33 -14.73
N GLN A 210 9.47 -18.36 -14.66
CA GLN A 210 8.70 -19.02 -15.70
C GLN A 210 8.95 -18.20 -16.97
N ASP A 211 9.64 -18.86 -17.90
CA ASP A 211 9.74 -18.57 -19.34
C ASP A 211 10.90 -17.64 -19.77
N LEU A 212 12.05 -18.28 -20.02
CA LEU A 212 13.00 -17.88 -21.07
C LEU A 212 12.54 -18.47 -22.41
#